data_AF-A0A1F8NMZ8-F1
#
_entry.id   AF-A0A1F8NMZ8-F1
#
_cell.length_a   1.000
_cell.length_b   1.000
_cell.length_c   1.000
_cell.angle_alpha   90.00
_cell.angle_beta   90.00
_cell.angle_gamma   90.00
#
_symmetry.space_group_name_H-M   'P 1'
#
loop_
_entity.id
_entity.type
_entity.pdbx_description
1 polymer ?
#
loop_
_entity_poly.entity_id
_entity_poly.type
_entity_poly.pdbx_seq_one_letter_code
_entity_poly.pdbx_strand_id
1 'polypeptide(L)'
;MGVLAGSWAGAVTGFLSSVIWTVTGWFPQAIAWAGVAAIIGAMAGAFGRSGWMHSWWKTIVAGLLTGLVAAVLSAPIAAYVFGGVTGSGTDLLVAMARSAGLDALGANMAQGIVSDPLDKIITFLIVFGVLRALPGRFLARFTNLPPRS
;
A
#
# COMPACT_ATOMS: atom_id res chain seq x y z
N MET A 1 -4.63 -10.25 1.33
CA MET A 1 -4.34 -11.44 0.51
C MET A 1 -2.85 -11.75 0.42
N GLY A 2 -2.00 -10.79 0.05
CA GLY A 2 -0.55 -11.03 -0.11
C GLY A 2 0.10 -11.82 1.03
N VAL A 3 -0.07 -11.38 2.28
CA VAL A 3 0.54 -12.02 3.46
C VAL A 3 0.16 -13.50 3.60
N LEU A 4 -1.08 -13.87 3.32
CA LEU A 4 -1.62 -15.22 3.51
C LEU A 4 -1.45 -16.12 2.27
N ALA A 5 -1.64 -15.58 1.07
CA ALA A 5 -1.72 -16.36 -0.17
C ALA A 5 -0.48 -16.21 -1.07
N GLY A 6 0.49 -15.39 -0.68
CA GLY A 6 1.73 -15.18 -1.43
C GLY A 6 1.75 -13.91 -2.26
N SER A 7 2.96 -13.54 -2.70
CA SER A 7 3.20 -12.30 -3.45
C SER A 7 2.39 -12.23 -4.73
N TRP A 8 2.22 -13.34 -5.45
CA TRP A 8 1.43 -13.35 -6.68
C TRP A 8 -0.06 -13.14 -6.43
N ALA A 9 -0.62 -13.85 -5.45
CA ALA A 9 -2.01 -13.63 -5.04
C ALA A 9 -2.22 -12.19 -4.54
N GLY A 10 -1.25 -11.63 -3.81
CA GLY A 10 -1.26 -10.23 -3.42
C GLY A 10 -1.24 -9.26 -4.60
N ALA A 11 -0.37 -9.50 -5.59
CA ALA A 11 -0.25 -8.66 -6.78
C ALA A 11 -1.53 -8.67 -7.62
N VAL A 12 -2.04 -9.86 -7.92
CA VAL A 12 -3.26 -10.03 -8.71
C VAL A 12 -4.47 -9.41 -8.00
N THR A 13 -4.60 -9.62 -6.69
CA THR A 13 -5.72 -9.02 -5.93
C THR A 13 -5.62 -7.51 -5.83
N GLY A 14 -4.40 -6.94 -5.70
CA GLY A 14 -4.18 -5.50 -5.76
C GLY A 14 -4.56 -4.91 -7.12
N PHE A 15 -4.07 -5.52 -8.21
CA PHE A 15 -4.41 -5.10 -9.57
C PHE A 15 -5.91 -5.19 -9.85
N LEU A 16 -6.52 -6.33 -9.57
CA LEU A 16 -7.95 -6.55 -9.80
C LEU A 16 -8.80 -5.60 -8.95
N SER A 17 -8.39 -5.29 -7.73
CA SER A 17 -9.11 -4.31 -6.91
C SER A 17 -9.17 -2.96 -7.62
N SER A 18 -8.04 -2.46 -8.15
CA SER A 18 -8.02 -1.21 -8.92
C SER A 18 -8.88 -1.26 -10.18
N VAL A 19 -8.90 -2.40 -10.88
CA VAL A 19 -9.78 -2.60 -12.04
C VAL A 19 -11.25 -2.58 -11.64
N ILE A 20 -11.62 -3.25 -10.55
CA ILE A 20 -13.00 -3.28 -10.03
C ILE A 20 -13.46 -1.87 -9.67
N TRP A 21 -12.65 -1.08 -8.97
CA TRP A 21 -12.97 0.32 -8.65
C TRP A 21 -13.18 1.18 -9.90
N THR A 22 -12.44 0.87 -10.97
CA THR A 22 -12.56 1.56 -12.25
C THR A 22 -13.85 1.17 -12.98
N VAL A 23 -14.12 -0.13 -13.12
CA VAL A 23 -15.27 -0.66 -13.87
C VAL A 23 -16.59 -0.37 -13.18
N THR A 24 -16.61 -0.37 -11.85
CA THR A 24 -17.82 -0.04 -11.07
C THR A 24 -18.13 1.46 -11.07
N GLY A 25 -17.24 2.31 -11.58
CA GLY A 25 -17.45 3.75 -11.73
C GLY A 25 -17.29 4.56 -10.44
N TRP A 26 -16.98 3.93 -9.31
CA TRP A 26 -16.82 4.62 -8.01
C TRP A 26 -15.53 5.42 -7.95
N PHE A 27 -14.44 4.92 -8.56
CA PHE A 27 -13.18 5.65 -8.65
C PHE A 27 -12.46 5.32 -9.97
N PRO A 28 -12.86 5.95 -11.10
CA PRO A 28 -12.30 5.66 -12.43
C PRO A 28 -10.79 5.88 -12.54
N GLN A 29 -10.25 6.78 -11.71
CA GLN A 29 -8.82 7.10 -11.69
C GLN A 29 -7.97 5.93 -11.13
N ALA A 30 -8.59 4.98 -10.41
CA ALA A 30 -7.91 3.83 -9.78
C ALA A 30 -7.01 3.03 -10.73
N ILE A 31 -7.37 2.96 -12.02
CA ILE A 31 -6.62 2.21 -13.04
C ILE A 31 -5.17 2.70 -13.18
N ALA A 32 -4.93 4.01 -13.01
CA ALA A 32 -3.59 4.58 -13.11
C ALA A 32 -2.65 4.04 -12.01
N TRP A 33 -3.20 3.65 -10.87
CA TRP A 33 -2.45 3.08 -9.74
C TRP A 33 -2.52 1.55 -9.66
N ALA A 34 -3.13 0.86 -10.65
CA ALA A 34 -3.26 -0.60 -10.62
C ALA A 34 -1.91 -1.33 -10.52
N GLY A 35 -0.87 -0.80 -11.18
CA GLY A 35 0.50 -1.31 -11.07
C GLY A 35 1.07 -1.12 -9.66
N VAL A 36 0.84 0.04 -9.04
CA VAL A 36 1.28 0.32 -7.66
C VAL A 36 0.59 -0.62 -6.67
N ALA A 37 -0.73 -0.84 -6.83
CA ALA A 37 -1.49 -1.77 -6.01
C ALA A 37 -0.97 -3.21 -6.13
N ALA A 38 -0.59 -3.63 -7.34
CA ALA A 38 0.03 -4.94 -7.57
C ALA A 38 1.38 -5.07 -6.85
N ILE A 39 2.24 -4.04 -6.92
CA ILE A 39 3.54 -4.03 -6.25
C ILE A 39 3.38 -4.09 -4.73
N ILE A 40 2.48 -3.28 -4.17
CA ILE A 40 2.17 -3.29 -2.72
C ILE A 40 1.70 -4.68 -2.28
N GLY A 41 0.79 -5.30 -3.05
CA GLY A 41 0.30 -6.64 -2.78
C GLY A 41 1.40 -7.70 -2.84
N ALA A 42 2.33 -7.58 -3.80
CA ALA A 42 3.50 -8.45 -3.92
C ALA A 42 4.44 -8.32 -2.72
N MET A 43 4.74 -7.08 -2.30
CA MET A 43 5.57 -6.77 -1.14
C MET A 43 4.96 -7.34 0.14
N ALA A 44 3.66 -7.15 0.35
CA ALA A 44 2.95 -7.72 1.49
C ALA A 44 3.09 -9.26 1.54
N GLY A 45 3.01 -9.94 0.38
CA GLY A 45 3.24 -11.38 0.34
C GLY A 45 4.69 -11.83 0.51
N ALA A 46 5.65 -10.98 0.14
CA ALA A 46 7.07 -11.25 0.39
C ALA A 46 7.38 -11.12 1.89
N PHE A 47 6.87 -10.08 2.55
CA PHE A 47 7.02 -9.88 4.00
C PHE A 47 6.27 -10.93 4.83
N GLY A 48 5.16 -11.45 4.33
CA GLY A 48 4.49 -12.62 4.90
C GLY A 48 5.39 -13.85 4.92
N ARG A 49 5.99 -14.17 3.76
CA ARG A 49 6.90 -15.34 3.62
C ARG A 49 8.16 -15.23 4.45
N SER A 50 8.74 -14.04 4.56
CA SER A 50 9.95 -13.82 5.35
C SER A 50 9.69 -13.83 6.87
N GLY A 51 8.45 -13.99 7.32
CA GLY A 51 8.09 -14.00 8.74
C GLY A 51 8.19 -12.62 9.40
N TRP A 52 8.27 -11.54 8.64
CA TRP A 52 8.33 -10.18 9.19
C TRP A 52 7.02 -9.81 9.92
N MET A 53 5.91 -10.44 9.54
CA MET A 53 4.61 -10.31 10.22
C MET A 53 4.55 -11.01 11.59
N HIS A 54 5.65 -11.58 12.10
CA HIS A 54 5.69 -12.16 13.45
C HIS A 54 6.21 -11.18 14.51
N SER A 55 6.94 -10.14 14.11
CA SER A 55 7.50 -9.15 15.05
C SER A 55 6.89 -7.78 14.77
N TRP A 56 6.32 -7.16 15.80
CA TRP A 56 5.65 -5.85 15.67
C TRP A 56 6.56 -4.78 15.04
N TRP A 57 7.85 -4.76 15.36
CA TRP A 57 8.80 -3.81 14.79
C TRP A 57 9.12 -4.12 13.32
N LYS A 58 9.24 -5.39 12.92
CA LYS A 58 9.45 -5.79 11.51
C LYS A 58 8.23 -5.46 10.66
N THR A 59 7.03 -5.57 11.22
CA THR A 59 5.78 -5.12 10.61
C THR A 59 5.79 -3.61 10.35
N ILE A 60 6.26 -2.80 11.30
CA ILE A 60 6.40 -1.34 11.12
C ILE A 60 7.39 -1.04 9.98
N VAL A 61 8.54 -1.70 9.97
CA VAL A 61 9.54 -1.53 8.90
C VAL A 61 8.97 -1.95 7.53
N ALA A 62 8.23 -3.06 7.47
CA ALA A 62 7.54 -3.48 6.25
C ALA A 62 6.53 -2.44 5.76
N GLY A 63 5.75 -1.85 6.68
CA GLY A 63 4.83 -0.75 6.39
C GLY A 63 5.56 0.49 5.85
N LEU A 64 6.63 0.91 6.52
CA LEU A 64 7.47 2.04 6.09
C LEU A 64 8.05 1.83 4.69
N LEU A 65 8.67 0.68 4.43
CA LEU A 65 9.25 0.36 3.12
C LEU A 65 8.17 0.33 2.03
N THR A 66 7.02 -0.27 2.33
CA THR A 66 5.91 -0.32 1.37
C THR A 66 5.33 1.07 1.10
N GLY A 67 5.21 1.91 2.13
CA GLY A 67 4.73 3.27 1.99
C GLY A 67 5.70 4.17 1.24
N LEU A 68 7.01 4.01 1.43
CA LEU A 68 8.01 4.75 0.68
C LEU A 68 7.99 4.36 -0.81
N VAL A 69 7.91 3.06 -1.10
CA VAL A 69 7.76 2.57 -2.48
C VAL A 69 6.45 3.09 -3.10
N ALA A 70 5.35 3.07 -2.35
CA ALA A 70 4.07 3.61 -2.80
C ALA A 70 4.15 5.11 -3.12
N ALA A 71 4.74 5.91 -2.24
CA ALA A 71 4.90 7.35 -2.43
C ALA A 71 5.72 7.68 -3.67
N VAL A 72 6.86 6.99 -3.84
CA VAL A 72 7.78 7.22 -4.96
C VAL A 72 7.13 6.87 -6.30
N LEU A 73 6.36 5.79 -6.34
CA LEU A 73 5.67 5.36 -7.57
C LEU A 73 4.40 6.17 -7.84
N SER A 74 3.68 6.61 -6.80
CA SER A 74 2.38 7.28 -6.95
C SER A 74 2.51 8.77 -7.25
N ALA A 75 3.51 9.46 -6.71
CA ALA A 75 3.67 10.90 -6.91
C ALA A 75 3.87 11.33 -8.39
N PRO A 76 4.69 10.67 -9.23
CA PRO A 76 4.79 11.03 -10.64
C PRO A 76 3.49 10.75 -11.40
N ILE A 77 2.76 9.68 -11.05
CA ILE A 77 1.44 9.41 -11.63
C ILE A 77 0.48 10.57 -11.28
N ALA A 78 0.41 10.97 -10.01
CA ALA A 78 -0.42 12.08 -9.58
C ALA A 78 -0.04 13.40 -10.27
N ALA A 79 1.25 13.72 -10.35
CA ALA A 79 1.73 14.97 -10.94
C ALA A 79 1.51 15.05 -12.45
N TYR A 80 1.86 14.00 -13.21
CA TYR A 80 1.83 14.04 -14.68
C TYR A 80 0.49 13.62 -15.28
N VAL A 81 -0.23 12.66 -14.67
CA VAL A 81 -1.50 12.16 -15.22
C VAL A 81 -2.68 13.01 -14.77
N PHE A 82 -2.64 13.52 -13.54
CA PHE A 82 -3.76 14.24 -12.91
C PHE A 82 -3.44 15.71 -12.62
N GLY A 83 -2.29 16.22 -13.07
CA GLY A 83 -1.88 17.60 -12.79
C GLY A 83 -1.70 17.89 -11.29
N GLY A 84 -1.52 16.85 -10.48
CA GLY A 84 -1.36 16.88 -9.03
C GLY A 84 -2.61 17.24 -8.22
N VAL A 85 -3.81 17.10 -8.79
CA VAL A 85 -5.08 17.12 -8.04
C VAL A 85 -5.81 15.82 -8.37
N THR A 86 -5.99 14.96 -7.37
CA THR A 86 -6.46 13.58 -7.59
C THR A 86 -7.88 13.34 -7.06
N GLY A 87 -8.53 14.36 -6.50
CA GLY A 87 -9.80 14.22 -5.79
C GLY A 87 -9.67 13.43 -4.48
N SER A 88 -8.44 13.31 -3.96
CA SER A 88 -8.16 12.54 -2.75
C SER A 88 -8.26 13.40 -1.50
N GLY A 89 -8.46 12.75 -0.34
CA GLY A 89 -8.40 13.45 0.96
C GLY A 89 -7.04 14.10 1.27
N THR A 90 -5.98 13.71 0.55
CA THR A 90 -4.64 14.27 0.69
C THR A 90 -4.36 15.48 -0.20
N ASP A 91 -5.30 15.85 -1.09
CA ASP A 91 -5.14 16.99 -1.99
C ASP A 91 -4.97 18.32 -1.24
N LEU A 92 -5.51 18.44 -0.02
CA LEU A 92 -5.28 19.62 0.84
C LEU A 92 -3.79 19.76 1.20
N LEU A 93 -3.13 18.65 1.53
CA LEU A 93 -1.68 18.65 1.83
C LEU A 93 -0.87 19.04 0.59
N VAL A 94 -1.27 18.55 -0.58
CA VAL A 94 -0.64 18.94 -1.87
C VAL A 94 -0.87 20.43 -2.16
N ALA A 95 -2.07 20.95 -1.91
CA ALA A 95 -2.37 22.37 -2.10
C ALA A 95 -1.57 23.27 -1.14
N MET A 96 -1.41 22.86 0.12
CA MET A 96 -0.55 23.54 1.10
C MET A 96 0.93 23.49 0.69
N ALA A 97 1.40 22.36 0.18
CA ALA A 97 2.76 22.22 -0.33
C ALA A 97 3.00 23.12 -1.56
N ARG A 98 2.00 23.25 -2.44
CA ARG A 98 2.04 24.18 -3.58
C ARG A 98 2.01 25.64 -3.16
N SER A 99 1.23 26.00 -2.13
CA SER A 99 1.23 27.38 -1.62
C SER A 99 2.56 27.77 -0.97
N ALA A 100 3.35 26.78 -0.53
CA ALA A 100 4.74 26.96 -0.11
C ALA A 100 5.74 27.07 -1.28
N GLY A 101 5.27 27.05 -2.54
CA GLY A 101 6.10 27.25 -3.74
C GLY A 101 6.62 25.99 -4.41
N LEU A 102 6.19 24.79 -3.97
CA LEU A 102 6.59 23.54 -4.61
C LEU A 102 5.83 23.32 -5.93
N ASP A 103 6.52 22.73 -6.90
CA ASP A 103 5.93 22.30 -8.16
C ASP A 103 5.01 21.09 -7.97
N ALA A 104 4.29 20.69 -9.03
CA ALA A 104 3.35 19.59 -8.95
C ALA A 104 3.97 18.28 -8.45
N LEU A 105 5.19 17.98 -8.91
CA LEU A 105 5.90 16.76 -8.51
C LEU A 105 6.38 16.84 -7.06
N GLY A 106 7.03 17.95 -6.67
CA GLY A 106 7.53 18.17 -5.31
C GLY A 106 6.41 18.17 -4.27
N ALA A 107 5.26 18.77 -4.58
CA ALA A 107 4.10 18.78 -3.68
C ALA A 107 3.51 17.37 -3.46
N ASN A 108 3.39 16.56 -4.53
CA ASN A 108 2.88 15.19 -4.43
C ASN A 108 3.90 14.24 -3.78
N MET A 109 5.21 14.44 -4.01
CA MET A 109 6.28 13.71 -3.32
C MET A 109 6.29 14.01 -1.81
N ALA A 110 6.20 15.29 -1.44
CA ALA A 110 6.18 15.70 -0.03
C ALA A 110 4.95 15.13 0.69
N GLN A 111 3.78 15.22 0.06
CA GLN A 111 2.56 14.61 0.60
C GLN A 111 2.70 13.09 0.74
N GLY A 112 3.18 12.41 -0.32
CA GLY A 112 3.32 10.95 -0.32
C GLY A 112 4.31 10.45 0.74
N ILE A 113 5.46 11.12 0.91
CA ILE A 113 6.48 10.74 1.91
C ILE A 113 5.95 10.89 3.35
N VAL A 114 5.06 11.84 3.60
CA VAL A 114 4.47 12.03 4.94
C VAL A 114 3.30 11.08 5.15
N SER A 115 2.39 10.97 4.18
CA SER A 115 1.11 10.29 4.35
C SER A 115 1.19 8.78 4.10
N ASP A 116 1.88 8.35 3.03
CA ASP A 116 1.83 6.96 2.58
C ASP A 116 2.56 6.01 3.55
N PRO A 117 3.74 6.36 4.12
CA PRO A 117 4.36 5.55 5.17
C PRO A 117 3.48 5.41 6.41
N LEU A 118 2.82 6.48 6.84
CA LEU A 118 1.93 6.42 8.01
C LEU A 118 0.73 5.50 7.75
N ASP A 119 0.06 5.67 6.61
CA ASP A 119 -1.03 4.79 6.17
C ASP A 119 -0.59 3.32 6.12
N LYS A 120 0.58 3.05 5.53
CA LYS A 120 1.07 1.67 5.39
C LYS A 120 1.55 1.08 6.71
N ILE A 121 2.15 1.84 7.61
CA ILE A 121 2.45 1.36 8.97
C ILE A 121 1.15 0.91 9.65
N ILE A 122 0.13 1.76 9.65
CA ILE A 122 -1.16 1.46 10.30
C ILE A 122 -1.78 0.22 9.66
N THR A 123 -1.84 0.16 8.33
CA THR A 123 -2.38 -0.98 7.59
C THR A 123 -1.65 -2.29 7.93
N PHE A 124 -0.32 -2.28 7.95
CA PHE A 124 0.47 -3.46 8.29
C PHE A 124 0.30 -3.88 9.76
N LEU A 125 0.19 -2.92 10.68
CA LEU A 125 -0.11 -3.20 12.09
C LEU A 125 -1.51 -3.80 12.28
N ILE A 126 -2.51 -3.33 11.54
CA ILE A 126 -3.85 -3.94 11.53
C ILE A 126 -3.75 -5.39 11.05
N VAL A 127 -3.06 -5.64 9.93
CA VAL A 127 -2.84 -7.00 9.41
C VAL A 127 -2.13 -7.87 10.45
N PHE A 128 -1.11 -7.35 11.13
CA PHE A 128 -0.44 -8.04 12.23
C PHE A 128 -1.39 -8.41 13.38
N GLY A 129 -2.27 -7.49 13.79
CA GLY A 129 -3.31 -7.73 14.79
C GLY A 129 -4.28 -8.84 14.36
N VAL A 130 -4.75 -8.79 13.11
CA VAL A 130 -5.63 -9.83 12.52
C VAL A 130 -4.95 -11.19 12.53
N LEU A 131 -3.67 -11.27 12.15
CA LEU A 131 -2.90 -12.53 12.17
C LEU A 131 -2.64 -13.06 13.58
N ARG A 132 -2.68 -12.20 14.61
CA ARG A 132 -2.57 -12.62 16.01
C ARG A 132 -3.91 -13.09 16.58
N ALA A 133 -5.01 -12.51 16.10
CA ALA A 133 -6.37 -12.92 16.49
C ALA A 133 -6.82 -14.23 15.81
N LEU A 134 -6.25 -14.58 14.65
CA LEU A 134 -6.62 -15.78 13.91
C LEU A 134 -6.12 -17.07 14.58
N PRO A 135 -6.99 -18.09 14.74
CA PRO A 135 -6.57 -19.39 15.26
C PRO A 135 -5.54 -20.06 14.34
N GLY A 136 -4.50 -20.68 14.92
CA GLY A 136 -3.42 -21.34 14.16
C GLY A 136 -3.90 -22.36 13.14
N ARG A 137 -5.05 -23.02 13.37
CA ARG A 137 -5.69 -23.96 12.43
C ARG A 137 -6.13 -23.33 11.10
N PHE A 138 -6.46 -22.03 11.09
CA PHE A 138 -6.79 -21.30 9.85
C PHE A 138 -5.52 -20.86 9.12
N LEU A 139 -4.51 -20.41 9.88
CA LEU A 139 -3.22 -20.04 9.31
C LEU A 139 -2.48 -21.24 8.72
N ALA A 140 -2.63 -22.43 9.32
CA ALA A 140 -2.04 -23.68 8.83
C ALA A 140 -2.55 -24.12 7.45
N ARG A 141 -3.70 -23.58 6.98
CA ARG A 141 -4.19 -23.80 5.61
C ARG A 141 -3.45 -22.96 4.57
N PHE A 142 -2.65 -21.99 5.01
CA PHE A 142 -1.91 -21.08 4.17
C PHE A 142 -0.41 -21.38 4.26
N THR A 143 0.16 -21.90 3.18
CA THR A 143 1.58 -22.28 3.09
C THR A 143 2.54 -21.08 3.12
N ASN A 144 2.01 -19.86 2.99
CA ASN A 144 2.81 -18.65 2.79
C ASN A 144 3.39 -18.05 4.09
N LEU A 145 3.01 -18.58 5.26
CA LEU A 145 3.53 -18.13 6.55
C LEU A 145 4.50 -19.17 7.12
N PRO A 146 5.72 -18.77 7.55
CA PRO A 146 6.60 -19.67 8.26
C PRO A 146 6.02 -20.06 9.63
N PRO A 147 6.44 -21.19 10.22
CA PRO A 147 6.04 -21.57 11.57
C PRO A 147 6.37 -20.46 12.59
N ARG A 148 5.46 -20.20 13.52
CA ARG A 148 5.73 -19.31 14.68
C ARG A 148 6.65 -20.06 15.64
N SER A 149 7.90 -19.63 15.74
CA SER A 149 8.89 -20.09 16.75
C SER A 149 8.62 -19.47 18.11
#